data_AF-A0A9P5HI89-F1
#
_entry.id   AF-A0A9P5HI89-F1
#
_cell.length_a   1.000
_cell.length_b   1.000
_cell.length_c   1.000
_cell.angle_alpha   90.00
_cell.angle_beta   90.00
_cell.angle_gamma   90.00
#
_symmetry.space_group_name_H-M   'P 1'
#
loop_
_entity.id
_entity.type
_entity.pdbx_description
1 polymer ?
#
loop_
_entity_poly.entity_id
_entity_poly.type
_entity_poly.pdbx_seq_one_letter_code
_entity_poly.pdbx_strand_id
1 'polypeptide(L)'
;MFFHSRDERTRHNIVSWLRGLNGKAMPDTNWRWFRVFANLALVRVCGVPTKEVSDEMESDFTILDSFYLEDGWTGDGPWLSTEEEERQATDYDRTGRRDGIGPGRQVDYYSGSFAIQFSQLLYTKYAGDIDPERVMKYQQQARDFGANIWRYFDAAGSAIPFGRSLTYRFACGAFFAALAVAKVPDMPFPLSEPGQVKGFLLRHLRWWAKNSSNIFYTDGTMNIGWLYPNMFMCEDYNSPQSPYWSISGLI
;
A
#
# COMPACT_ATOMS: atom_id res chain seq x y z
N MET A 1 14.05 1.77 -18.73
CA MET A 1 15.43 2.20 -19.04
C MET A 1 16.48 1.66 -18.05
N PHE A 2 16.14 1.30 -16.80
CA PHE A 2 17.15 0.95 -15.77
C PHE A 2 17.80 -0.46 -15.91
N PHE A 3 17.04 -1.51 -16.24
CA PHE A 3 17.55 -2.89 -16.27
C PHE A 3 18.22 -3.26 -17.61
N HIS A 4 17.54 -3.02 -18.73
CA HIS A 4 18.02 -3.45 -20.06
C HIS A 4 19.30 -2.75 -20.53
N SER A 5 19.64 -1.58 -19.97
CA SER A 5 20.86 -0.85 -20.30
C SER A 5 22.07 -1.25 -19.43
N ARG A 6 21.97 -2.35 -18.67
CA ARG A 6 23.06 -2.84 -17.82
C ARG A 6 23.78 -3.99 -18.48
N ASP A 7 25.05 -4.16 -18.12
CA ASP A 7 25.84 -5.32 -18.56
C ASP A 7 25.23 -6.65 -18.05
N GLU A 8 25.66 -7.75 -18.64
CA GLU A 8 25.13 -9.09 -18.35
C GLU A 8 25.31 -9.47 -16.88
N ARG A 9 26.48 -9.17 -16.29
CA ARG A 9 26.76 -9.48 -14.88
C ARG A 9 25.80 -8.74 -13.95
N THR A 10 25.56 -7.47 -14.20
CA THR A 10 24.67 -6.63 -13.42
C THR A 10 23.22 -7.09 -13.56
N ARG A 11 22.78 -7.43 -14.77
CA ARG A 11 21.43 -8.01 -14.98
C ARG A 11 21.28 -9.33 -14.24
N HIS A 12 22.28 -10.21 -14.30
CA HIS A 12 22.29 -11.47 -13.55
C HIS A 12 22.21 -11.23 -12.04
N ASN A 13 22.98 -10.29 -11.51
CA ASN A 13 22.95 -9.94 -10.08
C ASN A 13 21.59 -9.40 -9.64
N ILE A 14 20.95 -8.53 -10.44
CA ILE A 14 19.61 -8.01 -10.15
C ILE A 14 18.59 -9.15 -10.12
N VAL A 15 18.63 -10.05 -11.11
CA VAL A 15 17.73 -11.22 -11.17
C VAL A 15 17.93 -12.13 -9.96
N SER A 16 19.19 -12.44 -9.63
CA SER A 16 19.53 -13.29 -8.48
C SER A 16 19.07 -12.66 -7.16
N TRP A 17 19.29 -11.35 -7.00
CA TRP A 17 18.88 -10.62 -5.80
C TRP A 17 17.36 -10.60 -5.64
N LEU A 18 16.59 -10.30 -6.69
CA LEU A 18 15.13 -10.33 -6.66
C LEU A 18 14.59 -11.74 -6.39
N ARG A 19 15.17 -12.77 -7.01
CA ARG A 19 14.81 -14.17 -6.74
C ARG A 19 15.07 -14.58 -5.29
N GLY A 20 16.01 -13.92 -4.62
CA GLY A 20 16.35 -14.19 -3.22
C GLY A 20 15.20 -13.96 -2.23
N LEU A 21 14.11 -13.29 -2.62
CA LEU A 21 12.90 -13.19 -1.80
C LEU A 21 12.08 -14.49 -1.77
N ASN A 22 12.19 -15.33 -2.80
CA ASN A 22 11.43 -16.58 -2.88
C ASN A 22 11.98 -17.60 -1.87
N GLY A 23 11.10 -18.39 -1.27
CA GLY A 23 11.44 -19.29 -0.17
C GLY A 23 11.78 -18.62 1.17
N LYS A 24 11.70 -17.29 1.29
CA LYS A 24 11.81 -16.60 2.58
C LYS A 24 10.51 -16.68 3.36
N ALA A 25 10.59 -16.85 4.67
CA ALA A 25 9.43 -16.65 5.54
C ALA A 25 9.05 -15.18 5.50
N MET A 26 7.79 -14.89 5.18
CA MET A 26 7.21 -13.55 5.20
C MET A 26 6.11 -13.52 6.26
N PRO A 27 5.90 -12.40 6.95
CA PRO A 27 4.78 -12.27 7.87
C PRO A 27 3.45 -12.27 7.09
N ASP A 28 2.36 -12.64 7.76
CA ASP A 28 1.02 -12.67 7.18
C ASP A 28 0.39 -11.27 7.18
N THR A 29 1.05 -10.34 6.48
CA THR A 29 0.67 -8.92 6.38
C THR A 29 0.72 -8.43 4.94
N ASN A 30 0.47 -7.14 4.70
CA ASN A 30 0.70 -6.53 3.38
C ASN A 30 2.11 -6.75 2.80
N TRP A 31 3.11 -7.14 3.61
CA TRP A 31 4.47 -7.37 3.14
C TRP A 31 4.58 -8.42 2.04
N ARG A 32 3.59 -9.32 1.95
CA ARG A 32 3.44 -10.26 0.83
C ARG A 32 3.45 -9.55 -0.53
N TRP A 33 2.95 -8.32 -0.63
CA TRP A 33 3.02 -7.50 -1.85
C TRP A 33 4.45 -7.23 -2.33
N PHE A 34 5.43 -7.09 -1.43
CA PHE A 34 6.83 -6.88 -1.86
C PHE A 34 7.35 -8.06 -2.68
N ARG A 35 7.03 -9.29 -2.26
CA ARG A 35 7.44 -10.49 -2.98
C ARG A 35 6.65 -10.67 -4.27
N VAL A 36 5.35 -10.39 -4.25
CA VAL A 36 4.52 -10.34 -5.48
C VAL A 36 5.13 -9.37 -6.51
N PHE A 37 5.48 -8.14 -6.12
CA PHE A 37 6.06 -7.17 -7.04
C PHE A 37 7.49 -7.52 -7.48
N ALA A 38 8.29 -8.13 -6.62
CA ALA A 38 9.61 -8.64 -7.00
C ALA A 38 9.47 -9.71 -8.10
N ASN A 39 8.54 -10.66 -7.93
CA ASN A 39 8.25 -11.69 -8.91
C ASN A 39 7.62 -11.13 -10.20
N LEU A 40 6.71 -10.16 -10.09
CA LEU A 40 6.17 -9.47 -11.26
C LEU A 40 7.27 -8.74 -12.04
N ALA A 41 8.23 -8.10 -11.37
CA ALA A 41 9.37 -7.47 -12.01
C ALA A 41 10.32 -8.50 -12.67
N LEU A 42 10.54 -9.66 -12.05
CA LEU A 42 11.28 -10.76 -12.67
C LEU A 42 10.64 -11.19 -14.00
N VAL A 43 9.32 -11.30 -14.04
CA VAL A 43 8.59 -11.67 -15.26
C VAL A 43 8.62 -10.54 -16.29
N ARG A 44 8.13 -9.35 -15.92
CA ARG A 44 7.87 -8.24 -16.84
C ARG A 44 9.13 -7.56 -17.36
N VAL A 45 10.18 -7.50 -16.54
CA VAL A 45 11.38 -6.71 -16.82
C VAL A 45 12.58 -7.62 -17.08
N CYS A 46 12.70 -8.71 -16.31
CA CYS A 46 13.87 -9.58 -16.40
C CYS A 46 13.71 -10.75 -17.38
N GLY A 47 12.50 -10.99 -17.89
CA GLY A 47 12.21 -12.07 -18.84
C GLY A 47 12.21 -13.47 -18.21
N VAL A 48 12.03 -13.56 -16.87
CA VAL A 48 11.83 -14.84 -16.20
C VAL A 48 10.46 -15.41 -16.60
N PRO A 49 10.38 -16.68 -17.04
CA PRO A 49 9.10 -17.33 -17.32
C PRO A 49 8.18 -17.30 -16.09
N THR A 50 6.91 -16.91 -16.28
CA THR A 50 5.91 -16.82 -15.21
C THR A 50 5.79 -18.08 -14.36
N LYS A 51 5.85 -19.25 -15.00
CA LYS A 51 5.80 -20.57 -14.34
C LYS A 51 6.89 -20.80 -13.29
N GLU A 52 8.00 -20.06 -13.34
CA GLU A 52 9.08 -20.20 -12.36
C GLU A 52 8.79 -19.48 -11.04
N VAL A 53 7.81 -18.57 -11.03
CA VAL A 53 7.47 -17.75 -9.86
C VAL A 53 5.99 -17.83 -9.47
N SER A 54 5.16 -18.50 -10.27
CA SER A 54 3.71 -18.60 -10.06
C SER A 54 3.35 -19.19 -8.71
N ASP A 55 3.99 -20.28 -8.31
CA ASP A 55 3.64 -20.99 -7.07
C ASP A 55 3.89 -20.11 -5.83
N GLU A 56 4.97 -19.33 -5.84
CA GLU A 56 5.27 -18.38 -4.76
C GLU A 56 4.28 -17.20 -4.76
N MET A 57 3.94 -16.67 -5.94
CA MET A 57 2.94 -15.61 -6.06
C MET A 57 1.55 -16.07 -5.62
N GLU A 58 1.12 -17.27 -6.00
CA GLU A 58 -0.19 -17.82 -5.61
C GLU A 58 -0.28 -18.09 -4.10
N SER A 59 0.82 -18.52 -3.48
CA SER A 59 0.91 -18.64 -2.02
C SER A 59 0.70 -17.29 -1.33
N ASP A 60 1.36 -16.24 -1.83
CA ASP A 60 1.17 -14.88 -1.31
C ASP A 60 -0.26 -14.36 -1.56
N PHE A 61 -0.80 -14.60 -2.75
CA PHE A 61 -2.15 -14.18 -3.09
C PHE A 61 -3.22 -14.86 -2.25
N THR A 62 -3.05 -16.14 -1.92
CA THR A 62 -3.98 -16.86 -1.04
C THR A 62 -4.09 -16.17 0.31
N ILE A 63 -2.96 -15.72 0.86
CA ILE A 63 -2.92 -14.97 2.12
C ILE A 63 -3.53 -13.58 1.93
N LEU A 64 -3.09 -12.83 0.92
CA LEU A 64 -3.59 -11.48 0.64
C LEU A 64 -5.11 -11.44 0.40
N ASP A 65 -5.66 -12.48 -0.24
CA ASP A 65 -7.09 -12.59 -0.51
C ASP A 65 -7.91 -12.78 0.78
N SER A 66 -7.31 -13.33 1.84
CA SER A 66 -7.96 -13.44 3.16
C SER A 66 -8.14 -12.10 3.88
N PHE A 67 -7.50 -11.04 3.40
CA PHE A 67 -7.56 -9.72 4.04
C PHE A 67 -8.80 -8.92 3.62
N TYR A 68 -9.47 -9.36 2.54
CA TYR A 68 -10.64 -8.68 2.02
C TYR A 68 -11.83 -8.84 2.97
N LEU A 69 -12.50 -7.72 3.26
CA LEU A 69 -13.68 -7.69 4.12
C LEU A 69 -14.92 -7.45 3.26
N GLU A 70 -15.29 -6.20 3.05
CA GLU A 70 -16.46 -5.76 2.31
C GLU A 70 -16.26 -4.36 1.74
N ASP A 71 -17.06 -3.99 0.73
CA ASP A 71 -17.07 -2.65 0.12
C ASP A 71 -15.69 -2.09 -0.27
N GLY A 72 -14.80 -2.98 -0.74
CA GLY A 72 -13.44 -2.61 -1.13
C GLY A 72 -12.46 -2.41 0.03
N TRP A 73 -12.91 -2.52 1.28
CA TRP A 73 -12.06 -2.43 2.45
C TRP A 73 -11.33 -3.75 2.73
N THR A 74 -10.08 -3.61 3.15
CA THR A 74 -9.23 -4.74 3.53
C THR A 74 -8.57 -4.46 4.87
N GLY A 75 -8.31 -5.54 5.62
CA GLY A 75 -7.35 -5.51 6.71
C GLY A 75 -5.92 -5.34 6.19
N ASP A 76 -4.98 -5.17 7.13
CA ASP A 76 -3.55 -5.29 6.85
C ASP A 76 -3.00 -6.72 7.04
N GLY A 77 -3.89 -7.63 7.43
CA GLY A 77 -3.71 -9.05 7.37
C GLY A 77 -5.00 -9.79 7.69
N PRO A 78 -4.95 -11.09 8.05
CA PRO A 78 -6.15 -11.88 8.28
C PRO A 78 -7.02 -11.27 9.38
N TRP A 79 -8.33 -11.24 9.15
CA TRP A 79 -9.26 -10.71 10.14
C TRP A 79 -9.38 -11.65 11.34
N LEU A 80 -8.95 -11.18 12.50
CA LEU A 80 -8.92 -11.99 13.72
C LEU A 80 -10.30 -12.06 14.39
N SER A 81 -10.60 -13.23 14.96
CA SER A 81 -11.68 -13.38 15.95
C SER A 81 -11.32 -12.65 17.25
N THR A 82 -12.33 -12.41 18.10
CA THR A 82 -12.13 -11.72 19.37
C THR A 82 -11.19 -12.51 20.29
N GLU A 83 -11.31 -13.84 20.30
CA GLU A 83 -10.43 -14.71 21.09
C GLU A 83 -8.97 -14.65 20.62
N GLU A 84 -8.74 -14.59 19.30
CA GLU A 84 -7.39 -14.46 18.74
C GLU A 84 -6.77 -13.12 19.08
N GLU A 85 -7.56 -12.04 19.04
CA GLU A 85 -7.14 -10.69 19.42
C GLU A 85 -6.80 -10.62 20.93
N GLU A 86 -7.60 -11.23 21.80
CA GLU A 86 -7.34 -11.29 23.25
C GLU A 86 -6.07 -12.09 23.58
N ARG A 87 -5.87 -13.22 22.90
CA ARG A 87 -4.63 -14.02 23.04
C ARG A 87 -3.41 -13.21 22.62
N GLN A 88 -3.53 -12.46 21.53
CA GLN A 88 -2.47 -11.60 21.02
C GLN A 88 -2.18 -10.43 21.97
N ALA A 89 -3.21 -9.78 22.52
CA ALA A 89 -3.04 -8.73 23.54
C ALA A 89 -2.36 -9.27 24.80
N THR A 90 -2.71 -10.48 25.24
CA THR A 90 -2.06 -11.13 26.38
C THR A 90 -0.58 -11.41 26.09
N ASP A 91 -0.25 -11.85 24.87
CA ASP A 91 1.15 -12.08 24.48
C ASP A 91 1.93 -10.77 24.35
N TYR A 92 1.29 -9.68 23.91
CA TYR A 92 1.87 -8.34 23.96
C TYR A 92 2.26 -7.95 25.36
N ASP A 93 1.32 -8.02 26.30
CA ASP A 93 1.52 -7.60 27.68
C ASP A 93 2.66 -8.39 28.34
N ARG A 94 2.84 -9.65 27.92
CA ARG A 94 3.93 -10.52 28.37
C ARG A 94 5.28 -10.18 27.74
N THR A 95 5.32 -9.85 26.45
CA THR A 95 6.57 -9.75 25.66
C THR A 95 7.04 -8.33 25.40
N GLY A 96 6.15 -7.34 25.50
CA GLY A 96 6.36 -5.96 25.07
C GLY A 96 6.60 -5.83 23.55
N ARG A 97 6.30 -6.88 22.78
CA ARG A 97 6.68 -7.00 21.37
C ARG A 97 5.44 -7.08 20.49
N ARG A 98 5.19 -6.04 19.70
CA ARG A 98 4.14 -6.05 18.66
C ARG A 98 4.56 -6.73 17.36
N ASP A 99 5.85 -6.97 17.16
CA ASP A 99 6.41 -7.64 15.97
C ASP A 99 6.01 -9.12 15.87
N GLY A 100 5.68 -9.77 16.98
CA GLY A 100 5.11 -11.12 17.01
C GLY A 100 3.58 -11.18 16.98
N ILE A 101 2.92 -10.02 16.96
CA ILE A 101 1.47 -9.91 17.08
C ILE A 101 0.87 -9.85 15.70
N GLY A 102 -0.09 -10.74 15.44
CA GLY A 102 -0.82 -10.76 14.20
C GLY A 102 -1.45 -9.39 13.90
N PRO A 103 -1.64 -9.07 12.62
CA PRO A 103 -2.30 -7.84 12.23
C PRO A 103 -3.70 -7.82 12.84
N GLY A 104 -3.92 -6.94 13.81
CA GLY A 104 -5.22 -6.78 14.44
C GLY A 104 -6.28 -6.30 13.45
N ARG A 105 -7.48 -6.05 13.96
CA ARG A 105 -8.63 -5.51 13.20
C ARG A 105 -8.42 -4.06 12.77
N GLN A 106 -7.49 -3.81 11.85
CA GLN A 106 -7.12 -2.48 11.40
C GLN A 106 -7.61 -2.21 9.98
N VAL A 107 -8.56 -1.29 9.88
CA VAL A 107 -9.12 -0.78 8.62
C VAL A 107 -8.99 0.73 8.64
N ASP A 108 -8.01 1.24 7.90
CA ASP A 108 -7.66 2.67 7.87
C ASP A 108 -7.00 3.06 6.54
N TYR A 109 -6.43 4.26 6.43
CA TYR A 109 -5.73 4.66 5.20
C TYR A 109 -4.53 3.78 4.88
N TYR A 110 -3.88 3.16 5.87
CA TYR A 110 -2.72 2.31 5.62
C TYR A 110 -3.14 1.10 4.80
N SER A 111 -4.05 0.28 5.31
CA SER A 111 -4.54 -0.87 4.55
C SER A 111 -5.34 -0.42 3.33
N GLY A 112 -6.29 0.49 3.53
CA GLY A 112 -7.27 0.88 2.54
C GLY A 112 -6.76 1.80 1.42
N SER A 113 -5.87 2.76 1.67
CA SER A 113 -5.47 3.71 0.61
C SER A 113 -4.09 3.41 0.02
N PHE A 114 -3.07 3.20 0.85
CA PHE A 114 -1.68 3.26 0.38
C PHE A 114 -0.85 1.97 0.49
N ALA A 115 -1.31 0.94 1.21
CA ALA A 115 -0.68 -0.38 1.18
C ALA A 115 -1.42 -1.33 0.23
N ILE A 116 -2.67 -1.72 0.54
CA ILE A 116 -3.36 -2.78 -0.21
C ILE A 116 -3.95 -2.26 -1.51
N GLN A 117 -4.88 -1.28 -1.48
CA GLN A 117 -5.49 -0.77 -2.71
C GLN A 117 -4.45 -0.19 -3.68
N PHE A 118 -3.45 0.52 -3.15
CA PHE A 118 -2.33 1.00 -3.94
C PHE A 118 -1.61 -0.15 -4.66
N SER A 119 -1.27 -1.22 -3.95
CA SER A 119 -0.61 -2.39 -4.53
C SER A 119 -1.51 -3.12 -5.52
N GLN A 120 -2.79 -3.31 -5.21
CA GLN A 120 -3.76 -3.92 -6.12
C GLN A 120 -3.89 -3.12 -7.43
N LEU A 121 -4.00 -1.79 -7.34
CA LEU A 121 -4.09 -0.92 -8.51
C LEU A 121 -2.81 -0.98 -9.36
N LEU A 122 -1.62 -0.95 -8.75
CA LEU A 122 -0.39 -1.14 -9.49
C LEU A 122 -0.30 -2.54 -10.11
N TYR A 123 -0.76 -3.58 -9.42
CA TYR A 123 -0.84 -4.94 -9.98
C TYR A 123 -1.75 -4.97 -11.20
N THR A 124 -2.95 -4.38 -11.13
CA THR A 124 -3.87 -4.32 -12.29
C THR A 124 -3.22 -3.66 -13.51
N LYS A 125 -2.38 -2.64 -13.28
CA LYS A 125 -1.64 -1.95 -14.34
C LYS A 125 -0.58 -2.83 -15.01
N TYR A 126 0.12 -3.64 -14.23
CA TYR A 126 1.33 -4.33 -14.68
C TYR A 126 1.16 -5.86 -14.83
N ALA A 127 -0.02 -6.41 -14.56
CA ALA A 127 -0.29 -7.85 -14.65
C ALA A 127 -1.48 -8.21 -15.54
N GLY A 128 -2.12 -7.26 -16.23
CA GLY A 128 -3.38 -7.49 -16.97
C GLY A 128 -3.35 -8.61 -18.01
N ASP A 129 -2.22 -8.84 -18.67
CA ASP A 129 -2.00 -9.93 -19.65
C ASP A 129 -1.49 -11.23 -19.02
N ILE A 130 -0.99 -11.17 -17.78
CA ILE A 130 -0.46 -12.33 -17.06
C ILE A 130 -1.55 -13.00 -16.23
N ASP A 131 -2.39 -12.20 -15.58
CA ASP A 131 -3.36 -12.65 -14.57
C ASP A 131 -4.67 -11.85 -14.71
N PRO A 132 -5.41 -12.07 -15.81
CA PRO A 132 -6.62 -11.28 -16.12
C PRO A 132 -7.73 -11.48 -15.08
N GLU A 133 -7.85 -12.67 -14.49
CA GLU A 133 -8.88 -12.97 -13.50
C GLU A 133 -8.69 -12.16 -12.22
N ARG A 134 -7.47 -12.13 -11.68
CA ARG A 134 -7.16 -11.32 -10.49
C ARG A 134 -7.22 -9.84 -10.78
N VAL A 135 -6.81 -9.42 -11.98
CA VAL A 135 -6.96 -8.02 -12.41
C VAL A 135 -8.43 -7.60 -12.40
N MET A 136 -9.35 -8.43 -12.93
CA MET A 136 -10.79 -8.14 -12.87
C MET A 136 -11.30 -8.04 -11.43
N LYS A 137 -10.87 -8.95 -10.54
CA LYS A 137 -11.20 -8.92 -9.11
C LYS A 137 -10.74 -7.62 -8.45
N TYR A 138 -9.49 -7.22 -8.63
CA TYR A 138 -8.95 -5.99 -8.03
C TYR A 138 -9.54 -4.72 -8.62
N GLN A 139 -9.90 -4.71 -9.91
CA GLN A 139 -10.66 -3.61 -10.49
C GLN A 139 -12.05 -3.48 -9.84
N GLN A 140 -12.73 -4.59 -9.55
CA GLN A 140 -14.00 -4.55 -8.82
C GLN A 140 -13.81 -4.00 -7.40
N GLN A 141 -12.83 -4.50 -6.65
CA GLN A 141 -12.54 -4.02 -5.30
C GLN A 141 -12.16 -2.53 -5.27
N ALA A 142 -11.46 -2.04 -6.30
CA ALA A 142 -11.16 -0.62 -6.45
C ALA A 142 -12.43 0.22 -6.70
N ARG A 143 -13.40 -0.29 -7.48
CA ARG A 143 -14.71 0.36 -7.67
C ARG A 143 -15.46 0.44 -6.35
N ASP A 144 -15.52 -0.66 -5.61
CA ASP A 144 -16.23 -0.75 -4.33
C ASP A 144 -15.62 0.24 -3.31
N PHE A 145 -14.29 0.26 -3.19
CA PHE A 145 -13.57 1.20 -2.32
C PHE A 145 -13.76 2.66 -2.75
N GLY A 146 -13.67 2.90 -4.06
CA GLY A 146 -13.84 4.19 -4.70
C GLY A 146 -15.21 4.81 -4.48
N ALA A 147 -16.24 4.01 -4.21
CA ALA A 147 -17.59 4.50 -3.90
C ALA A 147 -17.64 5.33 -2.61
N ASN A 148 -16.74 5.06 -1.65
CA ASN A 148 -16.82 5.61 -0.30
C ASN A 148 -15.59 6.40 0.16
N ILE A 149 -14.37 6.05 -0.28
CA ILE A 149 -13.13 6.65 0.26
C ILE A 149 -13.06 8.17 0.11
N TRP A 150 -13.64 8.74 -0.94
CA TRP A 150 -13.65 10.18 -1.17
C TRP A 150 -14.36 10.96 -0.04
N ARG A 151 -15.26 10.32 0.71
CA ARG A 151 -15.98 10.92 1.85
C ARG A 151 -15.10 11.16 3.07
N TYR A 152 -13.92 10.55 3.11
CA TYR A 152 -12.92 10.76 4.16
C TYR A 152 -12.06 12.00 3.94
N PHE A 153 -12.32 12.73 2.85
CA PHE A 153 -11.68 13.99 2.52
C PHE A 153 -12.69 15.13 2.53
N ASP A 154 -12.30 16.26 3.10
CA ASP A 154 -13.11 17.48 3.01
C ASP A 154 -13.04 18.12 1.61
N ALA A 155 -13.88 19.14 1.38
CA ALA A 155 -13.92 19.86 0.11
C ALA A 155 -12.61 20.59 -0.24
N ALA A 156 -11.76 20.89 0.74
CA ALA A 156 -10.45 21.52 0.54
C ALA A 156 -9.33 20.50 0.27
N GLY A 157 -9.54 19.21 0.56
CA GLY A 157 -8.58 18.12 0.40
C GLY A 157 -7.95 17.64 1.71
N SER A 158 -8.39 18.12 2.88
CA SER A 158 -7.94 17.57 4.17
C SER A 158 -8.45 16.15 4.34
N ALA A 159 -7.61 15.24 4.83
CA ALA A 159 -8.03 13.90 5.23
C ALA A 159 -8.44 13.92 6.72
N ILE A 160 -9.49 13.20 7.08
CA ILE A 160 -9.81 12.94 8.50
C ILE A 160 -8.62 12.18 9.12
N PRO A 161 -7.98 12.63 10.21
CA PRO A 161 -6.84 11.93 10.80
C PRO A 161 -7.32 10.77 11.67
N PHE A 162 -7.50 9.58 11.07
CA PHE A 162 -7.93 8.37 11.77
C PHE A 162 -7.08 7.15 11.38
N GLY A 163 -6.97 6.20 12.30
CA GLY A 163 -6.15 5.01 12.13
C GLY A 163 -4.67 5.25 12.39
N ARG A 164 -3.81 4.39 11.83
CA ARG A 164 -2.36 4.41 12.05
C ARG A 164 -1.58 4.93 10.84
N SER A 165 -0.26 4.99 10.98
CA SER A 165 0.70 5.42 9.96
C SER A 165 0.39 6.80 9.40
N LEU A 166 -0.28 7.64 10.20
CA LEU A 166 -0.69 8.99 9.81
C LEU A 166 0.53 9.87 9.52
N THR A 167 1.71 9.54 10.05
CA THR A 167 2.96 10.23 9.73
C THR A 167 3.32 10.19 8.23
N TYR A 168 2.67 9.35 7.42
CA TYR A 168 2.88 9.27 5.98
C TYR A 168 2.05 10.31 5.20
N ARG A 169 1.10 11.01 5.86
CA ARG A 169 0.47 12.25 5.39
C ARG A 169 -0.17 12.16 4.00
N PHE A 170 0.60 12.48 2.96
CA PHE A 170 0.16 12.52 1.55
C PHE A 170 -0.28 11.13 1.07
N ALA A 171 0.25 10.08 1.72
CA ALA A 171 -0.13 8.71 1.47
C ALA A 171 -1.64 8.47 1.67
N CYS A 172 -2.35 9.25 2.49
CA CYS A 172 -3.82 9.16 2.56
C CYS A 172 -4.48 9.26 1.17
N GLY A 173 -3.93 10.08 0.26
CA GLY A 173 -4.41 10.22 -1.12
C GLY A 173 -3.84 9.21 -2.13
N ALA A 174 -3.08 8.20 -1.72
CA ALA A 174 -2.38 7.29 -2.63
C ALA A 174 -3.33 6.48 -3.52
N PHE A 175 -4.52 6.13 -3.04
CA PHE A 175 -5.55 5.51 -3.88
C PHE A 175 -5.83 6.33 -5.14
N PHE A 176 -5.99 7.65 -5.02
CA PHE A 176 -6.25 8.51 -6.18
C PHE A 176 -5.05 8.57 -7.15
N ALA A 177 -3.83 8.56 -6.61
CA ALA A 177 -2.60 8.52 -7.42
C ALA A 177 -2.48 7.21 -8.19
N ALA A 178 -2.60 6.07 -7.50
CA ALA A 178 -2.57 4.75 -8.11
C ALA A 178 -3.72 4.54 -9.11
N LEU A 179 -4.92 5.06 -8.82
CA LEU A 179 -6.06 4.96 -9.72
C LEU A 179 -5.81 5.69 -11.04
N ALA A 180 -5.18 6.88 -10.99
CA ALA A 180 -4.79 7.63 -12.19
C ALA A 180 -3.79 6.85 -13.07
N VAL A 181 -2.92 6.05 -12.46
CA VAL A 181 -1.95 5.18 -13.17
C VAL A 181 -2.64 3.93 -13.74
N ALA A 182 -3.46 3.27 -12.94
CA ALA A 182 -4.13 2.00 -13.26
C ALA A 182 -5.22 2.15 -14.33
N LYS A 183 -5.96 3.26 -14.32
CA LYS A 183 -7.08 3.54 -15.24
C LYS A 183 -8.15 2.43 -15.21
N VAL A 184 -8.61 2.10 -14.01
CA VAL A 184 -9.69 1.12 -13.80
C VAL A 184 -10.95 1.57 -14.56
N PRO A 185 -11.56 0.70 -15.39
CA PRO A 185 -12.78 1.04 -16.11
C PRO A 185 -14.00 1.08 -15.17
N ASP A 186 -15.02 1.84 -15.59
CA ASP A 186 -16.35 1.89 -14.96
C ASP A 186 -16.33 2.29 -13.47
N MET A 187 -15.42 3.20 -13.09
CA MET A 187 -15.39 3.75 -11.73
C MET A 187 -16.70 4.47 -11.37
N PRO A 188 -17.19 4.34 -10.12
CA PRO A 188 -18.41 5.02 -9.71
C PRO A 188 -18.20 6.54 -9.59
N PHE A 189 -19.27 7.31 -9.72
CA PHE A 189 -19.26 8.73 -9.35
C PHE A 189 -18.91 8.88 -7.85
N PRO A 190 -18.06 9.85 -7.44
CA PRO A 190 -17.49 10.94 -8.23
C PRO A 190 -16.08 10.66 -8.77
N LEU A 191 -15.71 9.40 -9.02
CA LEU A 191 -14.41 9.00 -9.55
C LEU A 191 -14.49 8.40 -10.96
N SER A 192 -15.63 8.54 -11.64
CA SER A 192 -15.90 7.97 -12.95
C SER A 192 -15.06 8.61 -14.06
N GLU A 193 -14.64 9.86 -13.88
CA GLU A 193 -13.88 10.62 -14.87
C GLU A 193 -12.44 10.91 -14.40
N PRO A 194 -11.43 10.84 -15.28
CA PRO A 194 -10.04 11.18 -14.94
C PRO A 194 -9.88 12.58 -14.34
N GLY A 195 -10.70 13.55 -14.79
CA GLY A 195 -10.71 14.91 -14.25
C GLY A 195 -11.14 14.97 -12.79
N GLN A 196 -12.05 14.09 -12.36
CA GLN A 196 -12.50 14.03 -10.98
C GLN A 196 -11.45 13.38 -10.08
N VAL A 197 -10.84 12.27 -10.51
CA VAL A 197 -9.71 11.61 -9.81
C VAL A 197 -8.56 12.60 -9.61
N LYS A 198 -8.17 13.30 -10.68
CA LYS A 198 -7.19 14.40 -10.63
C LYS A 198 -7.61 15.50 -9.64
N GLY A 199 -8.89 15.85 -9.63
CA GLY A 199 -9.46 16.83 -8.69
C GLY A 199 -9.25 16.45 -7.24
N PHE A 200 -9.57 15.20 -6.85
CA PHE A 200 -9.35 14.70 -5.49
C PHE A 200 -7.87 14.71 -5.10
N LEU A 201 -7.01 14.12 -5.95
CA LEU A 201 -5.58 14.05 -5.69
C LEU A 201 -4.96 15.45 -5.53
N LEU A 202 -5.21 16.36 -6.47
CA LEU A 202 -4.59 17.69 -6.45
C LEU A 202 -5.14 18.58 -5.33
N ARG A 203 -6.41 18.44 -4.92
CA ARG A 203 -6.90 19.14 -3.73
C ARG A 203 -6.16 18.66 -2.48
N HIS A 204 -5.99 17.35 -2.32
CA HIS A 204 -5.25 16.79 -1.19
C HIS A 204 -3.81 17.29 -1.11
N LEU A 205 -3.08 17.24 -2.23
CA LEU A 205 -1.69 17.70 -2.28
C LEU A 205 -1.56 19.21 -2.06
N ARG A 206 -2.48 20.02 -2.61
CA ARG A 206 -2.49 21.48 -2.38
C ARG A 206 -2.85 21.83 -0.94
N TRP A 207 -3.75 21.07 -0.32
CA TRP A 207 -4.07 21.24 1.09
C TRP A 207 -2.82 21.03 1.95
N TRP A 208 -2.09 19.94 1.70
CA TRP A 208 -0.82 19.70 2.40
C TRP A 208 0.21 20.79 2.13
N ALA A 209 0.43 21.19 0.88
CA ALA A 209 1.37 22.26 0.53
C ALA A 209 1.05 23.60 1.23
N LYS A 210 -0.23 23.88 1.50
CA LYS A 210 -0.67 25.08 2.24
C LYS A 210 -0.48 24.95 3.76
N ASN A 211 -0.49 23.73 4.30
CA ASN A 211 -0.48 23.46 5.74
C ASN A 211 0.78 22.71 6.22
N SER A 212 1.86 22.70 5.42
CA SER A 212 3.07 21.90 5.68
C SER A 212 4.19 22.66 6.40
N SER A 213 3.97 23.88 6.89
CA SER A 213 5.07 24.70 7.44
C SER A 213 5.81 24.03 8.62
N ASN A 214 5.13 23.17 9.37
CA ASN A 214 5.69 22.51 10.56
C ASN A 214 5.91 20.99 10.35
N ILE A 215 5.86 20.48 9.12
CA ILE A 215 6.10 19.04 8.86
C ILE A 215 7.56 18.71 8.56
N PHE A 216 8.42 19.72 8.52
CA PHE A 216 9.86 19.58 8.28
C PHE A 216 10.65 19.95 9.52
N TYR A 217 11.77 19.25 9.75
CA TYR A 217 12.82 19.71 10.64
C TYR A 217 13.61 20.86 9.99
N THR A 218 14.50 21.50 10.75
CA THR A 218 15.32 22.62 10.26
C THR A 218 16.28 22.24 9.13
N ASP A 219 16.59 20.96 8.99
CA ASP A 219 17.41 20.41 7.91
C ASP A 219 16.60 20.09 6.63
N GLY A 220 15.29 20.35 6.65
CA GLY A 220 14.38 20.08 5.53
C GLY A 220 13.87 18.64 5.44
N THR A 221 14.24 17.76 6.36
CA THR A 221 13.72 16.39 6.41
C THR A 221 12.32 16.35 7.04
N MET A 222 11.47 15.42 6.59
CA MET A 222 10.12 15.28 7.16
C MET A 222 10.16 14.71 8.58
N ASN A 223 9.40 15.33 9.50
CA ASN A 223 9.33 14.89 10.89
C ASN A 223 8.30 13.78 11.13
N ILE A 224 8.33 13.17 12.32
CA ILE A 224 7.25 12.30 12.80
C ILE A 224 6.14 13.15 13.42
N GLY A 225 4.92 12.99 12.91
CA GLY A 225 3.74 13.73 13.36
C GLY A 225 2.70 13.89 12.25
N TRP A 226 1.80 14.86 12.41
CA TRP A 226 0.77 15.16 11.39
C TRP A 226 1.04 16.53 10.76
N LEU A 227 0.40 17.59 11.28
CA LEU A 227 0.63 18.98 10.86
C LEU A 227 1.82 19.63 11.57
N TYR A 228 2.30 19.02 12.64
CA TYR A 228 3.42 19.46 13.47
C TYR A 228 4.12 18.21 14.06
N PRO A 229 5.36 18.33 14.56
CA PRO A 229 6.06 17.22 15.18
C PRO A 229 5.26 16.72 16.39
N ASN A 230 4.91 15.44 16.41
CA ASN A 230 4.16 14.85 17.50
C ASN A 230 4.58 13.39 17.70
N MET A 231 5.43 13.16 18.70
CA MET A 231 5.92 11.82 19.01
C MET A 231 4.84 10.91 19.62
N PHE A 232 3.73 11.44 20.14
CA PHE A 232 2.59 10.60 20.56
C PHE A 232 1.89 9.91 19.39
N MET A 233 2.15 10.34 18.16
CA MET A 233 1.66 9.69 16.95
C MET A 233 2.64 8.64 16.41
N CYS A 234 3.77 8.40 17.07
CA CYS A 234 4.72 7.41 16.59
C CYS A 234 4.19 6.00 16.87
N GLU A 235 4.42 5.10 15.92
CA GLU A 235 4.28 3.66 16.14
C GLU A 235 5.65 3.00 16.31
N ASP A 236 5.70 1.81 16.93
CA ASP A 236 6.94 1.09 17.27
C ASP A 236 7.85 0.80 16.06
N TYR A 237 7.28 0.79 14.86
CA TYR A 237 7.99 0.57 13.59
C TYR A 237 8.43 1.87 12.89
N ASN A 238 8.11 3.04 13.45
CA ASN A 238 8.51 4.30 12.84
C ASN A 238 10.02 4.52 12.95
N SER A 239 10.63 4.87 11.83
CA SER A 239 12.02 5.34 11.73
C SER A 239 12.06 6.75 11.11
N PRO A 240 13.24 7.42 11.09
CA PRO A 240 13.40 8.69 10.39
C PRO A 240 13.05 8.63 8.89
N GLN A 241 13.06 7.43 8.28
CA GLN A 241 12.66 7.24 6.88
C GLN A 241 11.16 7.02 6.70
N SER A 242 10.42 6.67 7.75
CA SER A 242 8.99 6.36 7.66
C SER A 242 8.15 7.49 7.04
N PRO A 243 8.37 8.79 7.33
CA PRO A 243 7.61 9.88 6.70
C PRO A 243 7.70 9.93 5.16
N TYR A 244 8.72 9.33 4.55
CA TYR A 244 8.90 9.33 3.09
C TYR A 244 7.99 8.34 2.37
N TRP A 245 7.28 7.46 3.09
CA TRP A 245 6.13 6.72 2.52
C TRP A 245 5.02 7.63 2.00
N SER A 246 5.06 8.92 2.34
CA SER A 246 4.27 9.98 1.69
C SER A 246 4.37 9.99 0.16
N ILE A 247 5.47 9.46 -0.41
CA ILE A 247 5.66 9.36 -1.86
C ILE A 247 4.57 8.53 -2.57
N SER A 248 3.88 7.63 -1.87
CA SER A 248 2.77 6.87 -2.45
C SER A 248 1.64 7.79 -2.97
N GLY A 249 1.50 9.00 -2.41
CA GLY A 249 0.57 10.02 -2.91
C GLY A 249 1.09 10.86 -4.08
N LEU A 250 2.31 10.62 -4.57
CA LEU A 250 3.02 11.48 -5.53
C LEU A 250 3.43 10.77 -6.84
N ILE A 251 3.00 9.51 -7.03
CA ILE A 251 3.31 8.72 -8.23
C ILE A 251 2.53 9.12 -9.48
#